data_AF-A0A9N9ERY7-F1
#
_entry.id   AF-A0A9N9ERY7-F1
#
_cell.length_a   1.000
_cell.length_b   1.000
_cell.length_c   1.000
_cell.angle_alpha   90.00
_cell.angle_beta   90.00
_cell.angle_gamma   90.00
#
_symmetry.space_group_name_H-M   'P 1'
#
loop_
_entity.id
_entity.type
_entity.pdbx_description
1 polymer ?
#
loop_
_entity_poly.entity_id
_entity_poly.type
_entity_poly.pdbx_seq_one_letter_code
_entity_poly.pdbx_strand_id
1 'polypeptide(L)'
;KNLGAKYEVNKKAWMTSEIFEHWIKSLNTINHLKCKKILVLVDNTTSHIVNEELEHVKVHFLSPNTTPYLQLCDAGIINSFKSYYQKLYLQSILKAMDIGEQIPRLNIKEAIRFTSEAWRNVTSQTIVNCWRKTKIVPLIEWN
;
A
#
# COMPACT_ATOMS: atom_id res chain seq x y z
N LYS A 1 -11.10 -14.66 -11.99
CA LYS A 1 -9.68 -14.79 -11.57
C LYS A 1 -9.39 -13.73 -10.51
N ASN A 2 -8.89 -14.14 -9.34
CA ASN A 2 -8.43 -13.21 -8.30
C ASN A 2 -7.13 -12.53 -8.79
N LEU A 3 -7.08 -11.19 -8.77
CA LEU A 3 -5.92 -10.42 -9.26
C LEU A 3 -4.88 -10.13 -8.17
N GLY A 4 -5.15 -10.49 -6.91
CA GLY A 4 -4.25 -10.26 -5.78
C GLY A 4 -4.37 -8.87 -5.16
N ALA A 5 -5.52 -8.22 -5.32
CA ALA A 5 -5.87 -6.97 -4.64
C ALA A 5 -7.36 -6.96 -4.29
N LYS A 6 -7.70 -6.32 -3.16
CA LYS A 6 -9.06 -5.88 -2.88
C LYS A 6 -9.24 -4.51 -3.53
N TYR A 7 -10.30 -4.34 -4.31
CA TYR A 7 -10.61 -3.11 -5.02
C TYR A 7 -11.97 -2.59 -4.56
N GLU A 8 -12.02 -1.31 -4.22
CA GLU A 8 -13.22 -0.58 -3.82
C GLU A 8 -13.38 0.63 -4.75
N VAL A 9 -14.62 0.99 -5.08
CA VAL A 9 -14.92 2.14 -5.95
C VAL A 9 -15.80 3.13 -5.21
N ASN A 10 -15.50 4.42 -5.36
CA ASN A 10 -16.34 5.50 -4.84
C ASN A 10 -16.34 6.69 -5.80
N LYS A 11 -17.32 7.60 -5.63
CA LYS A 11 -17.47 8.80 -6.48
C LYS A 11 -16.36 9.83 -6.28
N LYS A 12 -15.66 9.81 -5.15
CA LYS A 12 -14.67 10.81 -4.77
C LYS A 12 -13.25 10.49 -5.26
N ALA A 13 -13.01 9.35 -5.90
CA ALA A 13 -11.70 8.88 -6.40
C ALA A 13 -10.54 8.89 -5.38
N TRP A 14 -10.85 9.06 -4.09
CA TRP A 14 -9.92 9.14 -2.97
C TRP A 14 -10.39 8.22 -1.84
N MET A 15 -9.55 7.96 -0.85
CA MET A 15 -9.93 7.20 0.34
C MET A 15 -11.08 7.91 1.08
N THR A 16 -12.08 7.15 1.52
CA THR A 16 -13.15 7.65 2.40
C THR A 16 -13.05 7.00 3.77
N SER A 17 -13.61 7.65 4.79
CA SER A 17 -13.66 7.10 6.15
C SER A 17 -14.36 5.74 6.20
N GLU A 18 -15.41 5.54 5.40
CA GLU A 18 -16.12 4.28 5.27
C GLU A 18 -15.22 3.16 4.71
N ILE A 19 -14.46 3.43 3.64
CA ILE A 19 -13.55 2.43 3.04
C ILE A 19 -12.41 2.12 4.01
N PHE A 20 -11.86 3.15 4.67
CA PHE A 20 -10.80 2.96 5.66
C PHE A 20 -11.28 2.12 6.85
N GLU A 21 -12.47 2.41 7.36
CA GLU A 21 -13.09 1.66 8.46
C GLU A 21 -13.34 0.19 8.07
N HIS A 22 -13.87 -0.05 6.86
CA HIS A 22 -14.04 -1.41 6.36
C HIS A 22 -12.70 -2.15 6.24
N TRP A 23 -11.66 -1.48 5.74
CA TRP A 23 -10.33 -2.05 5.62
C TRP A 23 -9.72 -2.39 6.99
N ILE A 24 -9.78 -1.49 7.98
CA ILE A 24 -9.18 -1.73 9.29
C ILE A 24 -9.91 -2.84 10.07
N LYS A 25 -11.25 -2.90 9.98
CA LYS A 25 -12.05 -4.01 10.53
C LYS A 25 -11.71 -5.35 9.86
N SER A 26 -11.51 -5.34 8.54
CA SER A 26 -11.03 -6.52 7.82
C SER A 26 -9.63 -6.94 8.27
N LEU A 27 -8.73 -6.01 8.60
CA LEU A 27 -7.40 -6.32 9.12
C LEU A 27 -7.48 -6.95 10.52
N ASN A 28 -8.36 -6.43 11.38
CA ASN A 28 -8.57 -6.94 12.73
C ASN A 28 -9.07 -8.39 12.77
N THR A 29 -9.77 -8.85 11.72
CA THR A 29 -10.37 -10.18 11.67
C THR A 29 -9.51 -11.23 10.95
N ILE A 30 -8.33 -10.87 10.43
CA ILE A 30 -7.46 -11.81 9.71
C ILE A 30 -6.97 -12.91 10.64
N ASN A 31 -7.44 -14.15 10.42
CA ASN A 31 -7.24 -15.29 11.34
C ASN A 31 -5.76 -15.54 11.68
N HIS A 32 -4.84 -15.50 10.70
CA HIS A 32 -3.41 -15.72 10.95
C HIS A 32 -2.71 -14.57 11.69
N LEU A 33 -3.41 -13.45 11.90
CA LEU A 33 -2.93 -12.30 12.65
C LEU A 33 -3.64 -12.13 14.00
N LYS A 34 -4.70 -12.90 14.31
CA LYS A 34 -5.47 -12.80 15.58
C LYS A 34 -4.61 -13.01 16.83
N CYS A 35 -3.54 -13.79 16.74
CA CYS A 35 -2.61 -13.99 17.86
C CYS A 35 -1.53 -12.89 17.97
N LYS A 36 -1.59 -11.84 17.15
CA LYS A 36 -0.61 -10.75 17.12
C LYS A 36 -1.29 -9.43 17.46
N LYS A 37 -0.59 -8.58 18.22
CA LYS A 37 -0.94 -7.16 18.35
C LYS A 37 -0.32 -6.41 17.17
N ILE A 38 -1.14 -5.73 16.38
CA ILE A 38 -0.74 -4.99 15.18
C ILE A 38 -0.83 -3.49 15.50
N LEU A 39 0.23 -2.75 15.19
CA LEU A 39 0.21 -1.28 15.19
C LEU A 39 0.17 -0.79 13.74
N VAL A 40 -0.83 0.01 13.40
CA VAL A 40 -0.94 0.68 12.09
C VAL A 40 -0.64 2.15 12.27
N LEU A 41 0.42 2.63 11.62
CA LEU A 41 0.82 4.03 11.60
C LEU A 41 0.18 4.70 10.37
N VAL A 42 -0.59 5.74 10.59
CA VAL A 42 -1.27 6.49 9.51
C VAL A 42 -1.03 7.99 9.66
N ASP A 43 -1.05 8.71 8.55
CA ASP A 43 -1.05 10.17 8.57
C ASP A 43 -2.38 10.72 9.11
N ASN A 44 -2.33 11.96 9.60
CA ASN A 44 -3.48 12.65 10.16
C ASN A 44 -4.33 13.26 9.04
N THR A 45 -5.17 12.44 8.40
CA THR A 45 -6.13 12.86 7.37
C THR A 45 -7.57 12.58 7.82
N THR A 46 -8.51 13.37 7.32
CA THR A 46 -9.94 13.27 7.63
C THR A 46 -10.59 11.96 7.17
N SER A 47 -9.93 11.21 6.27
CA SER A 47 -10.37 9.88 5.84
C SER A 47 -9.98 8.77 6.81
N HIS A 48 -9.08 8.99 7.76
CA HIS A 48 -8.63 7.95 8.70
C HIS A 48 -9.42 8.06 10.01
N ILE A 49 -10.68 7.63 9.99
CA ILE A 49 -11.54 7.60 11.17
C ILE A 49 -11.70 6.16 11.65
N VAL A 50 -11.53 5.95 12.95
CA VAL A 50 -11.76 4.67 13.63
C VAL A 50 -12.79 4.92 14.72
N ASN A 51 -14.02 4.45 14.50
CA ASN A 51 -15.16 4.72 15.40
C ASN A 51 -15.28 3.69 16.54
N GLU A 52 -14.60 2.56 16.43
CA GLU A 52 -14.72 1.42 17.35
C GLU A 52 -13.35 0.97 17.84
N GLU A 53 -13.29 0.49 19.08
CA GLU A 53 -12.08 -0.17 19.59
C GLU A 53 -11.90 -1.54 18.92
N LEU A 54 -10.67 -1.83 18.51
CA LEU A 54 -10.31 -3.07 17.83
C LEU A 54 -9.47 -3.96 18.75
N GLU A 55 -9.77 -5.25 18.80
CA GLU A 55 -9.14 -6.20 19.72
C GLU A 55 -7.64 -6.44 19.44
N HIS A 56 -7.27 -6.54 18.16
CA HIS A 56 -5.93 -6.95 17.72
C HIS A 56 -5.16 -5.82 17.04
N VAL A 57 -5.84 -4.79 16.54
CA VAL A 57 -5.26 -3.68 15.79
C VAL A 57 -5.32 -2.39 16.60
N LYS A 58 -4.19 -1.71 16.74
CA LYS A 58 -4.13 -0.34 17.25
C LYS A 58 -3.75 0.59 16.12
N VAL A 59 -4.52 1.65 15.91
CA VAL A 59 -4.19 2.71 14.96
C VAL A 59 -3.52 3.86 15.71
N HIS A 60 -2.39 4.34 15.19
CA HIS A 60 -1.70 5.50 15.72
C HIS A 60 -1.51 6.54 14.62
N PHE A 61 -1.97 7.75 14.90
CA PHE A 61 -1.91 8.88 14.00
C PHE A 61 -0.59 9.61 14.19
N LEU A 62 0.15 9.77 13.10
CA LEU A 62 1.36 10.59 13.08
C LEU A 62 1.00 12.05 13.34
N SER A 63 1.86 12.76 14.08
CA SER A 63 1.63 14.17 14.35
C SER A 63 1.58 14.98 13.04
N PRO A 64 0.80 16.08 13.00
CA PRO A 64 0.80 16.98 11.84
C PRO A 64 2.22 17.38 11.43
N ASN A 65 2.46 17.52 10.12
CA ASN A 65 3.74 17.90 9.52
C ASN A 65 4.92 16.93 9.73
N THR A 66 4.70 15.77 10.35
CA THR A 66 5.75 14.73 10.50
C THR A 66 5.73 13.69 9.37
N THR A 67 4.67 13.68 8.55
CA THR A 67 4.47 12.73 7.45
C THR A 67 5.71 12.57 6.56
N PRO A 68 6.36 13.65 6.05
CA PRO A 68 7.52 13.48 5.18
C PRO A 68 8.71 12.76 5.81
N TYR A 69 8.79 12.79 7.15
CA TYR A 69 9.90 12.22 7.92
C TYR A 69 9.59 10.82 8.47
N LEU A 70 8.35 10.60 8.88
CA LEU A 70 7.93 9.40 9.61
C LEU A 70 7.08 8.44 8.77
N GLN A 71 6.44 8.93 7.71
CA GLN A 71 5.54 8.09 6.91
C GLN A 71 6.35 7.14 6.03
N LEU A 72 6.19 5.85 6.29
CA LEU A 72 7.01 4.79 5.69
C LEU A 72 6.78 4.65 4.18
N CYS A 73 5.55 4.90 3.73
CA CYS A 73 5.25 4.80 2.32
C CYS A 73 6.05 5.85 1.51
N ASP A 74 6.18 7.05 2.05
CA ASP A 74 6.92 8.19 1.51
C ASP A 74 8.43 8.03 1.69
N ALA A 75 8.88 7.26 2.69
CA ALA A 75 10.29 7.00 2.93
C ALA A 75 10.99 6.20 1.80
N GLY A 76 10.22 5.52 0.94
CA GLY A 76 10.74 4.85 -0.26
C GLY A 76 9.86 3.74 -0.84
N ILE A 77 8.86 3.25 -0.10
CA ILE A 77 7.99 2.16 -0.56
C ILE A 77 7.18 2.60 -1.79
N ILE A 78 6.55 3.78 -1.76
CA ILE A 78 5.78 4.32 -2.89
C ILE A 78 6.68 4.52 -4.11
N ASN A 79 7.90 5.03 -3.91
CA ASN A 79 8.84 5.20 -5.00
C ASN A 79 9.19 3.86 -5.65
N SER A 80 9.57 2.85 -4.85
CA SER A 80 9.88 1.51 -5.35
C SER A 80 8.69 0.89 -6.07
N PHE A 81 7.50 0.99 -5.49
CA PHE A 81 6.25 0.51 -6.10
C PHE A 81 5.99 1.18 -7.46
N LYS A 82 6.08 2.52 -7.53
CA LYS A 82 5.85 3.29 -8.77
C LYS A 82 6.86 2.92 -9.85
N SER A 83 8.13 2.72 -9.51
CA SER A 83 9.15 2.29 -10.46
C SER A 83 8.81 0.92 -11.08
N TYR A 84 8.37 -0.05 -10.27
CA TYR A 84 7.96 -1.36 -10.79
C TYR A 84 6.67 -1.28 -11.63
N TYR A 85 5.70 -0.50 -11.19
CA TYR A 85 4.48 -0.26 -11.96
C TYR A 85 4.80 0.34 -13.34
N GLN A 86 5.64 1.37 -13.38
CA GLN A 86 6.05 2.03 -14.62
C GLN A 86 6.80 1.07 -15.53
N LYS A 87 7.69 0.24 -14.98
CA LYS A 87 8.40 -0.80 -15.76
C LYS A 87 7.41 -1.76 -16.43
N LEU A 88 6.42 -2.26 -15.70
CA LEU A 88 5.40 -3.17 -16.25
C LEU A 88 4.56 -2.51 -17.35
N TYR A 89 4.20 -1.24 -17.15
CA TYR A 89 3.47 -0.48 -18.16
C TYR A 89 4.31 -0.30 -19.43
N LEU A 90 5.56 0.15 -19.33
CA LEU A 90 6.46 0.30 -20.47
C LEU A 90 6.71 -1.03 -21.20
N GLN A 91 6.87 -2.13 -20.48
CA GLN A 91 6.99 -3.47 -21.07
C GLN A 91 5.74 -3.86 -21.88
N SER A 92 4.55 -3.46 -21.43
CA SER A 92 3.31 -3.72 -22.18
C SER A 92 3.24 -2.91 -23.48
N ILE A 93 3.77 -1.68 -23.47
CA ILE A 93 3.86 -0.83 -24.67
C ILE A 93 4.86 -1.43 -25.66
N LEU A 94 6.07 -1.78 -25.19
CA LEU A 94 7.10 -2.37 -26.04
C LEU A 94 6.60 -3.67 -26.70
N LYS A 95 5.93 -4.53 -25.93
CA LYS A 95 5.35 -5.76 -26.46
C LYS A 95 4.33 -5.50 -27.57
N ALA A 96 3.47 -4.48 -27.42
CA ALA A 96 2.51 -4.11 -28.46
C ALA A 96 3.22 -3.59 -29.72
N MET A 97 4.27 -2.78 -29.55
CA MET A 97 5.08 -2.28 -30.66
C MET A 97 5.78 -3.42 -31.43
N ASP A 98 6.36 -4.39 -30.72
CA ASP A 98 7.08 -5.52 -31.32
C ASP A 98 6.19 -6.40 -32.22
N ILE A 99 4.90 -6.48 -31.90
CA ILE A 99 3.91 -7.26 -32.67
C ILE A 99 3.08 -6.40 -33.63
N GLY A 100 3.39 -5.11 -33.76
CA GLY A 100 2.67 -4.17 -34.63
C GLY A 100 1.25 -3.84 -34.18
N GLU A 101 0.93 -4.06 -32.90
CA GLU A 101 -0.36 -3.72 -32.32
C GLU A 101 -0.39 -2.27 -31.82
N GLN A 102 -1.60 -1.74 -31.65
CA GLN A 102 -1.79 -0.43 -31.04
C GLN A 102 -1.38 -0.46 -29.57
N ILE A 103 -0.85 0.68 -29.09
CA ILE A 103 -0.52 0.86 -27.67
C ILE A 103 -1.79 0.60 -26.84
N PRO A 104 -1.75 -0.35 -25.89
CA PRO A 104 -2.94 -0.71 -25.14
C PRO A 104 -3.40 0.45 -24.28
N ARG A 105 -4.70 0.77 -24.37
CA ARG A 105 -5.33 1.72 -23.44
C ARG A 105 -5.47 1.03 -22.08
N LEU A 106 -4.77 1.55 -21.09
CA LEU A 106 -4.80 1.03 -19.73
C LEU A 106 -6.23 1.07 -19.16
N ASN A 107 -6.83 -0.10 -18.96
CA ASN A 107 -8.11 -0.24 -18.27
C ASN A 107 -7.92 -0.62 -16.79
N ILE A 108 -9.00 -0.57 -16.00
CA ILE A 108 -8.93 -0.83 -14.55
C ILE A 108 -8.43 -2.24 -14.21
N LYS A 109 -8.76 -3.24 -15.03
CA LYS A 109 -8.32 -4.62 -14.81
C LYS A 109 -6.80 -4.74 -14.98
N GLU A 110 -6.24 -4.06 -15.97
CA GLU A 110 -4.79 -4.00 -16.17
C GLU A 110 -4.09 -3.18 -15.09
N ALA A 111 -4.67 -2.05 -14.69
CA ALA A 111 -4.14 -1.24 -13.60
C ALA A 111 -4.07 -2.03 -12.28
N ILE A 112 -5.11 -2.81 -11.95
CA ILE A 112 -5.10 -3.70 -10.78
C ILE A 112 -4.03 -4.80 -10.94
N ARG A 113 -3.93 -5.42 -12.12
CA ARG A 113 -2.90 -6.44 -12.39
C ARG A 113 -1.49 -5.88 -12.18
N PHE A 114 -1.19 -4.72 -12.77
CA PHE A 114 0.11 -4.06 -12.60
C PHE A 114 0.35 -3.62 -11.17
N THR A 115 -0.67 -3.15 -10.45
CA THR A 115 -0.57 -2.83 -9.03
C THR A 115 -0.16 -4.06 -8.21
N SER A 116 -0.87 -5.17 -8.37
CA SER A 116 -0.55 -6.41 -7.64
C SER A 116 0.82 -6.97 -8.00
N GLU A 117 1.24 -6.85 -9.26
CA GLU A 117 2.55 -7.32 -9.71
C GLU A 117 3.69 -6.41 -9.26
N ALA A 118 3.50 -5.09 -9.31
CA ALA A 118 4.45 -4.11 -8.78
C ALA A 118 4.65 -4.29 -7.27
N TRP A 119 3.57 -4.50 -6.51
CA TRP A 119 3.65 -4.76 -5.07
C TRP A 119 4.46 -6.01 -4.74
N ARG A 120 4.28 -7.10 -5.50
CA ARG A 120 5.07 -8.33 -5.33
C ARG A 120 6.58 -8.14 -5.57
N ASN A 121 6.97 -7.12 -6.32
CA ASN A 121 8.37 -6.79 -6.58
C ASN A 121 8.98 -5.85 -5.53
N VAL A 122 8.16 -5.22 -4.68
CA VAL A 122 8.67 -4.47 -3.53
C VAL A 122 9.19 -5.48 -2.49
N THR A 123 10.50 -5.50 -2.31
CA THR A 123 11.14 -6.51 -1.44
C THR A 123 10.96 -6.17 0.04
N SER A 124 11.00 -7.20 0.89
CA SER A 124 11.07 -7.02 2.35
C SER A 124 12.26 -6.15 2.76
N GLN A 125 13.40 -6.26 2.08
CA GLN A 125 14.58 -5.43 2.34
C GLN A 125 14.30 -3.94 2.06
N THR A 126 13.58 -3.62 0.99
CA THR A 126 13.13 -2.25 0.70
C THR A 126 12.29 -1.71 1.84
N ILE A 127 11.35 -2.50 2.36
CA ILE A 127 10.47 -2.12 3.48
C ILE A 127 11.31 -1.89 4.75
N VAL A 128 12.20 -2.82 5.10
CA VAL A 128 13.11 -2.70 6.26
C VAL A 128 13.98 -1.45 6.15
N ASN A 129 14.53 -1.16 4.97
CA ASN A 129 15.33 0.04 4.74
C ASN A 129 14.52 1.33 4.95
N CYS A 130 13.24 1.35 4.55
CA CYS A 130 12.35 2.48 4.81
C CYS A 130 12.12 2.68 6.32
N TRP A 131 11.88 1.60 7.05
CA TRP A 131 11.77 1.64 8.52
C TRP A 131 13.05 2.15 9.21
N ARG A 132 14.22 1.72 8.75
CA ARG A 132 15.51 2.24 9.27
C ARG A 132 15.68 3.72 8.96
N LYS A 133 15.25 4.17 7.77
CA LYS A 133 15.34 5.57 7.35
C LYS A 133 14.44 6.50 8.17
N THR A 134 13.23 6.06 8.52
CA THR A 134 12.32 6.85 9.39
C THR A 134 12.74 6.83 10.85
N LYS A 135 13.62 5.91 11.26
CA LYS A 135 14.11 5.75 12.64
C LYS A 135 13.01 5.48 13.67
N ILE A 136 11.82 5.06 13.23
CA ILE A 136 10.69 4.74 14.13
C ILE A 136 10.98 3.47 14.93
N VAL A 137 11.62 2.48 14.29
CA VAL A 137 12.07 1.27 14.96
C VAL A 137 13.56 1.38 15.28
N PRO A 138 13.99 0.89 16.46
CA PRO A 138 15.39 0.89 16.81
C PRO A 138 16.20 0.05 15.83
N LEU A 139 17.45 0.45 15.59
CA LEU A 139 18.43 -0.28 14.77
C LEU A 139 18.90 -1.54 15.53
N ILE A 140 18.00 -2.47 15.79
CA ILE A 140 18.35 -3.81 16.26
C ILE A 140 18.37 -4.70 15.02
N GLU A 141 19.43 -5.50 14.87
CA GLU A 141 19.49 -6.53 13.84
C GLU A 141 18.40 -7.56 14.15
N TRP A 142 17.33 -7.54 13.35
CA TRP A 142 16.31 -8.57 13.39
C TRP A 142 16.90 -9.79 12.68
N ASN A 143 17.52 -10.67 13.48
CA ASN A 143 18.02 -11.99 13.08
C ASN A 143 16.86 -12.91 12.68
#